data_AF-A0A2D4LZL1-F1
#
_entry.id   AF-A0A2D4LZL1-F1
#
_cell.length_a   1.000
_cell.length_b   1.000
_cell.length_c   1.000
_cell.angle_alpha   90.00
_cell.angle_beta   90.00
_cell.angle_gamma   90.00
#
_symmetry.space_group_name_H-M   'P 1'
#
loop_
_entity.id
_entity.type
_entity.pdbx_description
1 polymer ?
#
loop_
_entity_poly.entity_id
_entity_poly.type
_entity_poly.pdbx_seq_one_letter_code
_entity_poly.pdbx_strand_id
1 'polypeptide(L)'
;MGPCDGSSMRALLETLEDPSASPEVLTDAWLTLTNRLTEEEEDEDEGKEFAAEVENSFPQLYKIFMTHIPTENSELSSAALQALGFCVCNPKIASLLCEIEIHEL
;
A
#
# COMPACT_ATOMS: atom_id res chain seq x y z
N MET A 1 -1.96 26.91 0.26
CA MET A 1 -1.74 25.51 0.66
C MET A 1 -1.25 24.80 -0.59
N GLY A 2 0.00 24.35 -0.60
CA GLY A 2 0.51 23.54 -1.72
C GLY A 2 -0.18 22.17 -1.75
N PRO A 3 -0.11 21.44 -2.88
CA PRO A 3 -0.66 20.10 -2.98
C PRO A 3 -0.01 19.24 -1.90
N CYS A 4 -0.84 18.48 -1.18
CA CYS A 4 -0.41 17.65 -0.07
C CYS A 4 0.69 16.69 -0.53
N ASP A 5 1.93 16.91 -0.09
CA ASP A 5 3.06 16.00 -0.26
C ASP A 5 2.86 14.63 0.45
N GLY A 6 1.67 14.39 1.02
CA GLY A 6 1.27 13.14 1.65
C GLY A 6 0.90 12.02 0.68
N SER A 7 0.80 12.30 -0.63
CA SER A 7 0.47 11.28 -1.65
C SER A 7 1.70 10.53 -2.18
N SER A 8 2.92 10.92 -1.80
CA SER A 8 4.13 10.18 -2.19
C SER A 8 4.24 8.86 -1.43
N MET A 9 4.72 7.80 -2.10
CA MET A 9 4.94 6.47 -1.52
C MET A 9 5.59 6.51 -0.14
N ARG A 10 6.65 7.31 -0.03
CA ARG A 10 7.44 7.44 1.19
C ARG A 10 6.63 8.01 2.36
N ALA A 11 5.81 9.02 2.11
CA ALA A 11 4.97 9.62 3.15
C ALA A 11 3.89 8.62 3.63
N LEU A 12 3.34 7.83 2.70
CA LEU A 12 2.40 6.76 3.03
C LEU A 12 3.06 5.67 3.87
N LEU A 13 4.27 5.23 3.50
CA LEU A 13 5.04 4.26 4.28
C LEU A 13 5.38 4.76 5.68
N GLU A 14 5.87 6.00 5.81
CA GLU A 14 6.18 6.57 7.12
C GLU A 14 4.93 6.64 8.02
N THR A 15 3.77 6.92 7.44
CA THR A 15 2.49 6.93 8.16
C THR A 15 2.06 5.52 8.54
N LEU A 16 2.20 4.55 7.63
CA LEU A 16 1.80 3.16 7.83
C LEU A 16 2.74 2.41 8.80
N GLU A 17 4.01 2.78 8.87
CA GLU A 17 4.99 2.26 9.83
C GLU A 17 4.90 2.94 11.20
N ASP A 18 4.23 4.09 11.33
CA ASP A 18 4.11 4.79 12.61
C ASP A 18 3.15 4.06 13.57
N PRO A 19 3.64 3.48 14.67
CA PRO A 19 2.78 2.78 15.63
C PRO A 19 1.94 3.72 16.49
N SER A 20 2.19 5.03 16.42
CA SER A 20 1.43 6.06 17.13
C SER A 20 0.25 6.59 16.30
N ALA A 21 0.16 6.20 15.03
CA ALA A 21 -0.87 6.66 14.11
C ALA A 21 -2.22 6.06 14.50
N SER A 22 -3.26 6.90 14.46
CA SER A 22 -4.62 6.44 14.67
C SER A 22 -5.05 5.48 13.55
N PRO A 23 -5.90 4.48 13.83
CA PRO A 23 -6.40 3.56 12.81
C PRO A 23 -7.12 4.27 11.65
N GLU A 24 -7.74 5.43 11.91
CA GLU A 24 -8.34 6.28 10.87
C GLU A 24 -7.29 6.81 9.88
N VAL A 25 -6.13 7.26 10.38
CA VAL A 25 -5.03 7.79 9.57
C VAL A 25 -4.39 6.66 8.76
N LEU A 26 -4.20 5.49 9.38
CA LEU A 26 -3.70 4.30 8.70
C LEU A 26 -4.66 3.83 7.59
N THR A 27 -5.96 3.93 7.83
CA THR A 27 -7.00 3.60 6.85
C THR A 27 -6.97 4.56 5.67
N ASP A 28 -6.91 5.87 5.95
CA ASP A 28 -6.78 6.92 4.92
C ASP A 28 -5.52 6.73 4.06
N ALA A 29 -4.40 6.38 4.69
CA ALA A 29 -3.15 6.07 3.99
C ALA A 29 -3.30 4.85 3.06
N TRP A 30 -3.94 3.76 3.52
CA TRP A 30 -4.21 2.59 2.68
C TRP A 30 -5.15 2.90 1.51
N LEU A 31 -6.20 3.67 1.76
CA LEU A 31 -7.13 4.10 0.72
C LEU A 31 -6.44 5.01 -0.29
N THR A 32 -5.56 5.90 0.15
CA THR A 32 -4.77 6.78 -0.72
C THR A 32 -3.81 5.98 -1.60
N LEU A 33 -3.09 5.02 -1.00
CA LEU A 33 -2.23 4.09 -1.73
C LEU A 33 -3.02 3.32 -2.78
N THR A 34 -4.19 2.80 -2.39
CA THR A 34 -5.07 2.05 -3.30
C THR A 34 -5.57 2.94 -4.43
N ASN A 35 -6.07 4.14 -4.12
CA ASN A 35 -6.55 5.08 -5.12
C ASN A 35 -5.44 5.41 -6.12
N ARG A 36 -4.21 5.68 -5.67
CA ARG A 36 -3.06 5.92 -6.55
C ARG A 36 -2.69 4.73 -7.44
N LEU A 37 -2.82 3.50 -6.93
CA LEU A 37 -2.70 2.26 -7.69
C LEU A 37 -3.85 2.03 -8.70
N THR A 38 -5.00 2.67 -8.51
CA THR A 38 -6.16 2.57 -9.44
C THR A 38 -6.30 3.73 -10.39
N GLU A 39 -5.84 4.92 -9.99
CA GLU A 39 -5.74 6.12 -10.83
C GLU A 39 -4.74 5.89 -11.99
N GLU A 40 -3.94 4.81 -11.93
CA GLU A 40 -3.08 4.29 -12.99
C GLU A 40 -3.78 3.98 -14.32
N GLU A 41 -5.11 3.85 -14.37
CA GLU A 41 -5.81 3.57 -15.64
C GLU A 41 -6.07 4.82 -16.50
N GLU A 42 -5.87 6.04 -15.97
CA GLU A 42 -6.17 7.28 -16.72
C GLU A 42 -4.91 7.97 -17.31
N ASP A 43 -3.72 7.80 -16.71
CA ASP A 43 -2.46 8.39 -17.16
C ASP A 43 -1.30 7.36 -17.13
N GLU A 44 -0.91 6.83 -18.31
CA GLU A 44 0.04 5.71 -18.49
C GLU A 44 1.47 5.95 -17.95
N ASP A 45 1.91 7.19 -17.79
CA ASP A 45 3.28 7.52 -17.36
C ASP A 45 3.44 7.68 -15.84
N GLU A 46 2.47 8.28 -15.14
CA GLU A 46 2.56 8.55 -13.70
C GLU A 46 2.23 7.29 -12.86
N GLY A 47 1.25 6.48 -13.30
CA GLY A 47 0.88 5.25 -12.59
C GLY A 47 2.01 4.23 -12.54
N LYS A 48 2.72 4.08 -13.66
CA LYS A 48 3.84 3.13 -13.79
C LYS A 48 5.01 3.43 -12.84
N GLU A 49 5.24 4.70 -12.51
CA GLU A 49 6.28 5.11 -11.56
C GLU A 49 5.86 4.78 -10.12
N PHE A 50 4.60 5.07 -9.77
CA PHE A 50 4.08 4.74 -8.45
C PHE A 50 4.07 3.23 -8.20
N ALA A 51 3.58 2.41 -9.14
CA ALA A 51 3.61 0.95 -9.01
C ALA A 51 5.03 0.40 -8.82
N ALA A 52 6.04 0.98 -9.47
CA ALA A 52 7.45 0.60 -9.29
C ALA A 52 7.98 0.97 -7.89
N GLU A 53 7.56 2.11 -7.34
CA GLU A 53 7.85 2.48 -5.96
C GLU A 53 7.13 1.56 -4.94
N VAL A 54 5.89 1.13 -5.23
CA VAL A 54 5.14 0.16 -4.39
C VAL A 54 5.93 -1.14 -4.38
N GLU A 55 6.35 -1.60 -5.56
CA GLU A 55 7.14 -2.80 -5.75
C GLU A 55 8.44 -2.77 -4.91
N ASN A 56 9.18 -1.68 -4.96
CA ASN A 56 10.42 -1.54 -4.19
C ASN A 56 10.17 -1.54 -2.67
N SER A 57 9.02 -1.03 -2.25
CA SER A 57 8.62 -0.92 -0.85
C SER A 57 7.73 -2.07 -0.38
N PHE A 58 7.42 -3.02 -1.27
CA PHE A 58 6.46 -4.08 -1.06
C PHE A 58 6.80 -5.00 0.13
N PRO A 59 8.08 -5.38 0.36
CA PRO A 59 8.45 -6.19 1.52
C PRO A 59 8.13 -5.51 2.86
N GLN A 60 8.18 -4.18 2.91
CA GLN A 60 7.79 -3.41 4.10
C GLN A 60 6.27 -3.37 4.22
N LEU A 61 5.56 -3.04 3.12
CA LEU A 61 4.10 -3.04 3.07
C LEU A 61 3.51 -4.38 3.50
N TYR A 62 4.11 -5.50 3.09
CA TYR A 62 3.68 -6.84 3.49
C TYR A 62 3.71 -7.07 5.00
N LYS A 63 4.78 -6.64 5.69
CA LYS A 63 4.86 -6.72 7.16
C LYS A 63 3.80 -5.87 7.84
N ILE A 64 3.53 -4.68 7.29
CA ILE A 64 2.49 -3.78 7.77
C ILE A 64 1.12 -4.43 7.54
N PHE A 65 0.86 -5.01 6.36
CA PHE A 65 -0.35 -5.77 6.05
C PHE A 65 -0.57 -6.89 7.07
N MET A 66 0.45 -7.72 7.33
CA MET A 66 0.36 -8.81 8.30
C MET A 66 0.08 -8.32 9.73
N THR A 67 0.44 -7.08 10.06
CA THR A 67 0.17 -6.46 11.35
C THR A 67 -1.22 -5.80 11.42
N HIS A 68 -1.68 -5.19 10.32
CA HIS A 68 -2.91 -4.40 10.26
C HIS A 68 -4.15 -5.24 9.88
N ILE A 69 -3.98 -6.31 9.10
CA ILE A 69 -5.08 -7.23 8.72
C ILE A 69 -5.74 -7.89 9.95
N PRO A 70 -5.00 -8.46 10.93
CA PRO A 70 -5.60 -9.09 12.11
C PRO A 70 -5.98 -8.11 13.24
N THR A 71 -5.93 -6.79 12.99
CA THR A 71 -6.32 -5.78 13.99
C THR A 71 -7.85 -5.76 14.19
N GLU A 72 -8.30 -5.41 15.40
CA GLU A 72 -9.75 -5.29 15.74
C GLU A 72 -10.49 -4.19 14.95
N ASN A 73 -9.78 -3.30 14.23
CA ASN A 73 -10.38 -2.28 13.39
C ASN A 73 -10.81 -2.85 12.04
N SER A 74 -12.11 -3.07 11.87
CA SER A 74 -12.70 -3.59 10.62
C SER A 74 -12.45 -2.68 9.42
N GLU A 75 -12.41 -1.37 9.60
CA GLU A 75 -12.13 -0.41 8.51
C GLU A 75 -10.69 -0.52 8.02
N LEU A 76 -9.74 -0.54 8.97
CA LEU A 76 -8.33 -0.69 8.68
C LEU A 76 -8.03 -2.03 7.98
N SER A 77 -8.59 -3.11 8.51
CA SER A 77 -8.44 -4.45 7.94
C SER A 77 -8.99 -4.51 6.51
N SER A 78 -10.15 -3.88 6.26
CA SER A 78 -10.76 -3.83 4.93
C SER A 78 -9.92 -3.00 3.95
N ALA A 79 -9.45 -1.81 4.34
CA ALA A 79 -8.61 -0.97 3.50
C ALA A 79 -7.26 -1.63 3.19
N ALA A 80 -6.65 -2.29 4.18
CA ALA A 80 -5.46 -3.10 4.02
C ALA A 80 -5.68 -4.24 3.01
N LEU A 81 -6.78 -4.99 3.15
CA LEU A 81 -7.11 -6.05 2.19
C LEU A 81 -7.37 -5.52 0.78
N GLN A 82 -8.02 -4.35 0.65
CA GLN A 82 -8.23 -3.71 -0.65
C GLN A 82 -6.89 -3.33 -1.29
N ALA A 83 -6.00 -2.67 -0.56
CA ALA A 83 -4.67 -2.31 -1.05
C ALA A 83 -3.88 -3.56 -1.48
N LEU A 84 -3.89 -4.62 -0.67
CA LEU A 84 -3.27 -5.91 -1.02
C LEU A 84 -3.91 -6.50 -2.29
N GLY A 85 -5.23 -6.40 -2.43
CA GLY A 85 -6.00 -6.80 -3.61
C GLY A 85 -5.54 -6.08 -4.89
N PHE A 86 -5.27 -4.78 -4.82
CA PHE A 86 -4.76 -4.03 -5.97
C PHE A 86 -3.30 -4.34 -6.27
N CYS A 87 -2.49 -4.54 -5.23
CA CYS A 87 -1.12 -5.02 -5.37
C CYS A 87 -1.06 -6.38 -6.09
N VAL A 88 -1.91 -7.36 -5.76
CA VAL A 88 -1.91 -8.68 -6.43
C VAL A 88 -2.45 -8.61 -7.87
N CYS A 89 -3.26 -7.60 -8.22
CA CYS A 89 -3.77 -7.41 -9.58
C CYS A 89 -2.70 -6.90 -10.55
N ASN A 90 -1.66 -6.23 -10.04
CA ASN A 90 -0.58 -5.71 -10.87
C ASN A 90 0.46 -6.84 -11.09
N PRO A 91 0.67 -7.35 -12.33
CA PRO A 91 1.49 -8.54 -12.57
C PRO A 91 2.96 -8.38 -12.14
N LYS A 92 3.46 -7.15 -12.05
CA LYS A 92 4.79 -6.83 -11.53
C LYS A 92 4.87 -7.07 -10.02
N ILE A 93 3.91 -6.51 -9.29
CA ILE A 93 3.81 -6.65 -7.83
C ILE A 93 3.45 -8.10 -7.45
N ALA A 94 2.58 -8.75 -8.22
CA ALA A 94 2.25 -10.17 -8.07
C ALA A 94 3.48 -11.10 -8.19
N SER A 95 4.44 -10.73 -9.05
CA SER A 95 5.70 -11.47 -9.19
C SER A 95 6.57 -11.38 -7.93
N LEU A 96 6.59 -10.22 -7.24
CA LEU A 96 7.32 -10.03 -5.98
C LEU A 96 6.65 -10.77 -4.83
N LEU A 97 5.33 -10.74 -4.78
CA LEU A 97 4.55 -11.49 -3.80
C LEU A 97 4.89 -12.98 -3.84
N CYS A 98 4.95 -13.54 -5.04
CA CYS A 98 5.36 -14.93 -5.26
C CYS A 98 6.79 -15.18 -4.75
N GLU A 99 7.70 -14.22 -4.91
CA GLU A 99 9.08 -14.33 -4.41
C GLU A 99 9.17 -14.23 -2.87
N ILE A 100 8.37 -13.36 -2.25
CA ILE A 100 8.32 -13.17 -0.80
C ILE A 100 7.68 -14.38 -0.09
N GLU A 101 6.58 -14.92 -0.65
CA GLU A 101 5.89 -16.10 -0.11
C GLU A 101 6.79 -17.35 -0.12
N ILE A 102 7.73 -17.44 -1.07
CA ILE A 102 8.72 -18.54 -1.13
C ILE A 102 9.75 -18.47 0.00
N HIS A 103 9.96 -17.31 0.63
CA HIS A 103 11.00 -17.13 1.66
C HIS A 103 10.50 -17.27 3.11
N GLU A 104 9.19 -17.38 3.33
CA GLU A 104 8.56 -17.58 4.65
C GLU A 104 7.94 -18.99 4.86
N LEU A 105 8.16 -19.95 3.94
CA LEU A 105 7.67 -21.34 4.07
C LEU A 105 8.73 -22.35 4.55
#